data_AF-A0A920RI56-F1
#
_entry.id   AF-A0A920RI56-F1
#
_cell.length_a   1.000
_cell.length_b   1.000
_cell.length_c   1.000
_cell.angle_alpha   90.00
_cell.angle_beta   90.00
_cell.angle_gamma   90.00
#
_symmetry.space_group_name_H-M   'P 1'
#
loop_
_entity.id
_entity.type
_entity.pdbx_description
1 polymer ?
#
loop_
_entity_poly.entity_id
_entity_poly.type
_entity_poly.pdbx_seq_one_letter_code
_entity_poly.pdbx_strand_id
1 'polypeptide(L)'
;MTPVEASASVSVEPHRLKLAMPDDFLMPVSGLNIRRPDPFLDQERRLHEDKLAAVAAFARANPLDRRVLGQSGARVGIVTTGKSYLDVRRALMELGVDEKECERLGLSLYKVGMPWPLEVTGLKAFTAGLEELIVVEEKRGLIEGQIKAILYGSQAAPTVVGKCNEKGGAPCSRRLVDWKRPRLPKR
;
A
#
# COMPACT_ATOMS: atom_id res chain seq x y z
N MET A 1 10.02 14.95 -20.71
CA MET A 1 9.93 14.54 -19.29
C MET A 1 11.34 14.39 -18.78
N THR A 2 11.86 15.41 -18.10
CA THR A 2 13.21 15.41 -17.53
C THR A 2 13.26 14.42 -16.36
N PRO A 3 14.31 13.58 -16.25
CA PRO A 3 14.53 12.79 -15.05
C PRO A 3 14.63 13.74 -13.85
N VAL A 4 13.82 13.48 -12.81
CA VAL A 4 14.01 14.13 -11.52
C VAL A 4 15.13 13.37 -10.82
N GLU A 5 16.29 14.00 -10.67
CA GLU A 5 17.37 13.51 -9.83
C GLU A 5 17.09 13.88 -8.37
N ALA A 6 17.19 12.91 -7.47
CA ALA A 6 17.06 13.10 -6.04
C ALA A 6 18.22 12.39 -5.34
N SER A 7 18.90 13.09 -4.43
CA SER A 7 19.93 12.51 -3.56
C SER A 7 19.41 12.44 -2.13
N ALA A 8 19.80 11.39 -1.41
CA ALA A 8 19.49 11.22 0.01
C ALA A 8 20.68 10.57 0.71
N SER A 9 20.99 11.02 1.92
CA SER A 9 21.95 10.32 2.78
C SER A 9 21.26 9.13 3.44
N VAL A 10 21.86 7.95 3.35
CA VAL A 10 21.36 6.72 3.97
C VAL A 10 22.43 6.15 4.89
N SER A 11 22.05 5.77 6.10
CA SER A 11 22.95 5.02 6.99
C SER A 11 23.18 3.63 6.40
N VAL A 12 24.45 3.20 6.32
CA VAL A 12 24.85 1.86 5.85
C VAL A 12 25.31 0.96 6.99
N GLU A 13 24.97 1.32 8.23
CA GLU A 13 25.34 0.53 9.41
C GLU A 13 24.81 -0.91 9.30
N PRO A 14 25.65 -1.94 9.53
CA PRO A 14 25.24 -3.33 9.34
C PRO A 14 24.02 -3.76 10.17
N HIS A 15 23.82 -3.15 11.34
CA HIS A 15 22.77 -3.50 12.30
C HIS A 15 21.57 -2.53 12.25
N ARG A 16 21.47 -1.68 11.21
CA ARG A 16 20.37 -0.71 11.09
C ARG A 16 19.00 -1.37 10.93
N LEU A 17 18.96 -2.61 10.44
CA LEU A 17 17.75 -3.39 10.28
C LEU A 17 17.69 -4.43 11.39
N LYS A 18 16.66 -4.32 12.24
CA LYS A 18 16.32 -5.37 13.21
C LYS A 18 15.24 -6.23 12.57
N LEU A 19 15.65 -7.31 11.93
CA LEU A 19 14.73 -8.27 11.32
C LEU A 19 14.31 -9.30 12.37
N ALA A 20 13.00 -9.50 12.51
CA ALA A 20 12.41 -10.57 13.31
C ALA A 20 12.10 -11.77 12.42
N MET A 21 12.34 -12.97 12.93
CA MET A 21 11.87 -14.19 12.29
C MET A 21 10.39 -14.40 12.65
N PRO A 22 9.54 -14.81 11.70
CA PRO A 22 8.15 -15.10 11.99
C PRO A 22 8.00 -16.38 12.81
N ASP A 23 7.18 -16.33 13.85
CA ASP A 23 6.87 -17.49 14.71
C ASP A 23 5.70 -18.33 14.16
N ASP A 24 4.96 -17.80 13.18
CA ASP A 24 3.73 -18.35 12.61
C ASP A 24 3.94 -19.09 11.28
N PHE A 25 5.19 -19.36 10.90
CA PHE A 25 5.54 -20.07 9.68
C PHE A 25 6.54 -21.20 9.93
N LEU A 26 6.15 -22.43 9.57
CA LEU A 26 7.02 -23.59 9.64
C LEU A 26 7.88 -23.66 8.38
N MET A 27 9.20 -23.50 8.56
CA MET A 27 10.15 -23.63 7.46
C MET A 27 10.13 -25.06 6.90
N PRO A 28 9.89 -25.25 5.58
CA PRO A 28 9.96 -26.57 4.96
C PRO A 28 11.36 -27.16 5.10
N VAL A 29 11.45 -28.47 5.33
CA VAL A 29 12.73 -29.21 5.36
C VAL A 29 13.48 -29.07 4.04
N SER A 30 12.73 -29.03 2.94
CA SER A 30 13.21 -28.76 1.59
C SER A 30 13.62 -27.30 1.36
N GLY A 31 13.55 -26.41 2.36
CA GLY A 31 13.92 -25.00 2.28
C GLY A 31 13.20 -24.19 1.19
N LEU A 32 13.51 -22.90 1.11
CA LEU A 32 12.87 -21.97 0.17
C LEU A 32 13.74 -21.62 -1.04
N ASN A 33 15.04 -21.97 -1.02
CA ASN A 33 15.98 -21.53 -2.06
C ASN A 33 15.69 -22.16 -3.43
N ILE A 34 16.11 -21.48 -4.49
CA ILE A 34 16.15 -22.04 -5.85
C ILE A 34 17.24 -23.12 -5.89
N ARG A 35 16.93 -24.29 -6.47
CA ARG A 35 17.83 -25.45 -6.53
C ARG A 35 17.80 -26.06 -7.92
N ARG A 36 18.94 -26.60 -8.36
CA ARG A 36 19.00 -27.52 -9.50
C ARG A 36 19.08 -28.95 -8.96
N PRO A 37 18.46 -29.96 -9.59
CA PRO A 37 17.76 -29.96 -10.89
C PRO A 37 16.21 -30.03 -10.76
N ASP A 38 15.59 -29.24 -9.90
CA ASP A 38 14.14 -29.33 -9.63
C ASP A 38 13.29 -29.19 -10.92
N PRO A 39 12.33 -30.10 -11.18
CA PRO A 39 11.36 -29.94 -12.27
C PRO A 39 10.55 -28.65 -12.15
N PHE A 40 10.04 -28.13 -13.28
CA PHE A 40 9.28 -26.86 -13.30
C PHE A 40 8.05 -26.86 -12.38
N LEU A 41 7.34 -28.00 -12.27
CA LEU A 41 6.17 -28.13 -11.40
C LEU A 41 6.53 -28.00 -9.92
N ASP A 42 7.66 -28.56 -9.50
CA ASP A 42 8.12 -28.47 -8.11
C ASP A 42 8.60 -27.05 -7.76
N GLN A 43 9.18 -26.35 -8.73
CA GLN A 43 9.54 -24.93 -8.57
C GLN A 43 8.31 -24.04 -8.42
N GLU A 44 7.27 -24.28 -9.24
CA GLU A 44 6.00 -23.57 -9.16
C GLU A 44 5.28 -23.84 -7.83
N ARG A 45 5.21 -25.12 -7.43
CA ARG A 45 4.64 -25.51 -6.14
C ARG A 45 5.35 -24.80 -4.99
N ARG A 46 6.69 -24.80 -4.97
CA ARG A 46 7.47 -24.09 -3.94
C ARG A 46 7.21 -22.59 -3.95
N LEU A 47 7.04 -21.99 -5.12
CA LEU A 47 6.72 -20.57 -5.22
C LEU A 47 5.36 -20.27 -4.59
N HIS A 48 4.32 -21.00 -5.00
CA HIS A 48 2.95 -20.70 -4.63
C HIS A 48 2.58 -21.16 -3.22
N GLU A 49 3.05 -22.33 -2.79
CA GLU A 49 2.68 -22.93 -1.50
C GLU A 49 3.62 -22.48 -0.38
N ASP A 50 4.94 -22.48 -0.62
CA ASP A 50 5.91 -22.24 0.45
C ASP A 50 6.39 -20.77 0.50
N LYS A 51 6.88 -20.23 -0.62
CA LYS A 51 7.54 -18.91 -0.65
C LYS A 51 6.55 -17.78 -0.39
N LEU A 52 5.37 -17.80 -1.02
CA LEU A 52 4.37 -16.76 -0.79
C LEU A 52 3.89 -16.73 0.66
N ALA A 53 3.70 -17.91 1.26
CA ALA A 53 3.35 -18.02 2.68
C ALA A 53 4.48 -17.50 3.58
N ALA A 54 5.73 -17.84 3.29
CA ALA A 54 6.90 -17.35 4.02
C ALA A 54 7.03 -15.81 3.92
N VAL A 55 6.84 -15.24 2.74
CA VAL A 55 6.89 -13.79 2.51
C VAL A 55 5.77 -13.08 3.26
N ALA A 56 4.55 -13.64 3.26
CA ALA A 56 3.44 -13.08 4.02
C ALA A 56 3.72 -13.09 5.53
N ALA A 57 4.30 -14.19 6.05
CA ALA A 57 4.70 -14.28 7.46
C ALA A 57 5.82 -13.29 7.81
N PHE A 58 6.84 -13.18 6.94
CA PHE A 58 7.92 -12.22 7.11
C PHE A 58 7.42 -10.77 7.14
N ALA A 59 6.48 -10.41 6.27
CA ALA A 59 5.91 -9.06 6.22
C ALA A 59 5.03 -8.73 7.44
N ARG A 60 4.40 -9.73 8.07
CA ARG A 60 3.72 -9.54 9.36
C ARG A 60 4.70 -9.29 10.49
N ALA A 61 5.76 -10.10 10.58
CA ALA A 61 6.79 -9.97 11.61
C ALA A 61 7.64 -8.69 11.45
N ASN A 62 7.78 -8.20 10.22
CA ASN A 62 8.58 -7.03 9.87
C ASN A 62 7.70 -6.03 9.11
N PRO A 63 7.09 -5.03 9.77
CA PRO A 63 6.17 -4.11 9.11
C PRO A 63 6.92 -3.23 8.09
N LEU A 64 6.88 -3.67 6.82
CA LEU A 64 7.44 -2.94 5.68
C LEU A 64 6.51 -1.80 5.26
N ASP A 65 5.21 -2.06 5.38
CA ASP A 65 4.15 -1.10 5.11
C ASP A 65 3.82 -0.35 6.39
N ARG A 66 3.50 0.94 6.27
CA ARG A 66 3.28 1.80 7.44
C ARG A 66 2.33 2.95 7.17
N ARG A 67 1.56 3.31 8.20
CA ARG A 67 0.91 4.61 8.30
C ARG A 67 1.99 5.66 8.56
N VAL A 68 2.09 6.65 7.67
CA VAL A 68 3.10 7.71 7.73
C VAL A 68 2.55 8.99 8.32
N LEU A 69 1.27 9.29 8.07
CA LEU A 69 0.57 10.46 8.60
C LEU A 69 -0.85 10.10 9.02
N GLY A 70 -1.36 10.83 10.00
CA GLY A 70 -2.72 10.73 10.50
C GLY A 70 -2.91 9.52 11.41
N GLN A 71 -4.15 9.30 11.81
CA GLN A 71 -4.51 8.34 12.85
C GLN A 71 -5.50 7.28 12.37
N SER A 72 -5.65 6.24 13.19
CA SER A 72 -6.74 5.27 13.01
C SER A 72 -8.10 5.96 13.09
N GLY A 73 -9.09 5.50 12.33
CA GLY A 73 -10.42 6.11 12.28
C GLY A 73 -10.53 7.37 11.41
N ALA A 74 -9.53 7.66 10.58
CA ALA A 74 -9.66 8.62 9.49
C ALA A 74 -10.85 8.25 8.56
N ARG A 75 -11.44 9.23 7.89
CA ARG A 75 -12.52 8.99 6.91
C ARG A 75 -11.97 8.73 5.51
N VAL A 76 -10.85 9.37 5.17
CA VAL A 76 -10.18 9.24 3.86
C VAL A 76 -8.77 8.71 4.06
N GLY A 77 -8.43 7.64 3.35
CA GLY A 77 -7.08 7.10 3.28
C GLY A 77 -6.43 7.37 1.93
N ILE A 78 -5.14 7.68 1.92
CA ILE A 78 -4.30 7.67 0.72
C ILE A 78 -3.32 6.52 0.87
N VAL A 79 -3.25 5.64 -0.13
CA VAL A 79 -2.26 4.56 -0.18
C VAL A 79 -1.35 4.76 -1.39
N THR A 80 -0.04 4.65 -1.16
CA THR A 80 0.96 4.91 -2.18
C THR A 80 2.21 4.06 -2.01
N THR A 81 2.96 3.88 -3.09
CA THR A 81 4.19 3.07 -3.11
C THR A 81 5.29 3.69 -3.97
N GLY A 82 6.53 3.27 -3.75
CA GLY A 82 7.67 3.67 -4.56
C GLY A 82 7.87 5.19 -4.64
N LYS A 83 8.13 5.70 -5.84
CA LYS A 83 8.37 7.14 -6.10
C LYS A 83 7.15 8.00 -5.83
N SER A 84 5.96 7.50 -6.16
CA SER A 84 4.70 8.25 -6.00
C SER A 84 4.45 8.70 -4.55
N TYR A 85 5.03 8.00 -3.57
CA TYR A 85 5.00 8.43 -2.16
C TYR A 85 5.62 9.81 -1.94
N LEU A 86 6.76 10.10 -2.60
CA LEU A 86 7.42 11.40 -2.45
C LEU A 86 6.60 12.53 -3.08
N ASP A 87 5.96 12.25 -4.21
CA ASP A 87 5.08 13.20 -4.88
C ASP A 87 3.84 13.51 -4.02
N VAL A 88 3.21 12.48 -3.43
CA VAL A 88 2.09 12.65 -2.50
C VAL A 88 2.51 13.43 -1.26
N ARG A 89 3.64 13.09 -0.63
CA ARG A 89 4.15 13.81 0.55
C ARG A 89 4.42 15.27 0.25
N ARG A 90 5.00 15.56 -0.91
CA ARG A 90 5.25 16.94 -1.35
C ARG A 90 3.95 17.69 -1.60
N ALA A 91 2.98 17.08 -2.27
CA ALA A 91 1.67 17.70 -2.48
C ALA A 91 0.95 18.02 -1.16
N LEU A 92 0.96 17.11 -0.20
CA LEU A 92 0.40 17.36 1.14
C LEU A 92 1.12 18.50 1.86
N MET A 93 2.44 18.55 1.79
CA MET A 93 3.24 19.63 2.37
C MET A 93 2.91 20.99 1.72
N GLU A 94 2.81 21.06 0.39
CA GLU A 94 2.46 22.29 -0.34
C GLU A 94 1.03 22.76 -0.03
N LEU A 95 0.12 21.85 0.30
CA LEU A 95 -1.23 22.15 0.77
C LEU A 95 -1.29 22.54 2.27
N GLY A 96 -0.17 22.50 2.99
CA GLY A 96 -0.13 22.75 4.43
C GLY A 96 -0.75 21.63 5.28
N VAL A 97 -0.87 20.42 4.73
CA VAL A 97 -1.45 19.27 5.43
C VAL A 97 -0.35 18.57 6.25
N ASP A 98 -0.22 18.98 7.50
CA ASP A 98 0.64 18.35 8.50
C ASP A 98 -0.13 17.28 9.32
N GLU A 99 0.46 16.77 10.40
CA GLU A 99 -0.16 15.74 11.24
C GLU A 99 -1.48 16.22 11.87
N LYS A 100 -1.51 17.47 12.38
CA LYS A 100 -2.70 18.05 13.01
C LYS A 100 -3.79 18.28 11.99
N GLU A 101 -3.41 18.72 10.80
CA GLU A 101 -4.33 18.95 9.71
C GLU A 101 -4.87 17.64 9.14
N CYS A 102 -4.06 16.57 9.11
CA CYS A 102 -4.53 15.21 8.82
C CYS A 102 -5.63 14.78 9.80
N GLU A 103 -5.42 14.96 11.09
CA GLU A 103 -6.43 14.64 12.11
C GLU A 103 -7.70 15.48 11.93
N ARG A 104 -7.56 16.79 11.71
CA ARG A 104 -8.68 17.73 11.52
C ARG A 104 -9.52 17.39 10.29
N LEU A 105 -8.87 16.99 9.19
CA LEU A 105 -9.51 16.62 7.93
C LEU A 105 -10.01 15.17 7.92
N GLY A 106 -9.58 14.34 8.88
CA GLY A 106 -9.84 12.90 8.86
C GLY A 106 -9.13 12.21 7.70
N LEU A 107 -7.88 12.60 7.40
CA LEU A 107 -7.03 12.06 6.35
C LEU A 107 -5.93 11.18 6.95
N SER A 108 -5.57 10.09 6.28
CA SER A 108 -4.38 9.32 6.64
C SER A 108 -3.61 8.82 5.43
N LEU A 109 -2.27 8.74 5.55
CA LEU A 109 -1.37 8.31 4.48
C LEU A 109 -0.72 6.98 4.85
N TYR A 110 -0.88 5.98 3.98
CA TYR A 110 -0.25 4.67 4.05
C TYR A 110 0.80 4.50 2.97
N LYS A 111 2.02 4.14 3.38
CA LYS A 111 3.12 3.82 2.48
C LYS A 111 3.29 2.31 2.41
N VAL A 112 3.13 1.76 1.21
CA VAL A 112 3.45 0.37 0.89
C VAL A 112 4.94 0.24 0.58
N GLY A 113 5.64 -0.52 1.42
CA GLY A 113 7.03 -0.91 1.27
C GLY A 113 7.19 -2.20 0.45
N MET A 114 6.22 -3.11 0.51
CA MET A 114 6.21 -4.34 -0.29
C MET A 114 5.00 -4.36 -1.25
N PRO A 115 5.18 -3.92 -2.50
CA PRO A 115 4.05 -3.79 -3.43
C PRO A 115 3.52 -5.13 -3.94
N TRP A 116 4.31 -6.21 -3.86
CA TRP A 116 3.85 -7.55 -4.14
C TRP A 116 4.67 -8.59 -3.36
N PRO A 117 4.02 -9.60 -2.75
CA PRO A 117 2.58 -9.66 -2.46
C PRO A 117 2.20 -8.59 -1.43
N LEU A 118 1.01 -7.99 -1.54
CA LEU A 118 0.58 -6.96 -0.58
C LEU A 118 0.26 -7.58 0.80
N GLU A 119 0.69 -6.94 1.89
CA GLU A 119 0.43 -7.44 3.24
C GLU A 119 -1.04 -7.19 3.65
N VAL A 120 -1.72 -8.25 4.06
CA VAL A 120 -3.19 -8.27 4.22
C VAL A 120 -3.64 -7.66 5.54
N THR A 121 -2.95 -7.96 6.63
CA THR A 121 -3.39 -7.67 8.00
C THR A 121 -3.32 -6.18 8.30
N GLY A 122 -2.17 -5.57 8.02
CA GLY A 122 -1.88 -4.15 8.14
C GLY A 122 -2.70 -3.32 7.17
N LEU A 123 -2.93 -3.77 5.93
CA LEU A 123 -3.84 -3.10 5.01
C LEU A 123 -5.27 -3.09 5.53
N LYS A 124 -5.78 -4.23 6.03
CA LYS A 124 -7.12 -4.31 6.63
C LYS A 124 -7.23 -3.43 7.88
N ALA A 125 -6.20 -3.43 8.72
CA ALA A 125 -6.15 -2.55 9.89
C ALA A 125 -6.11 -1.06 9.50
N PHE A 126 -5.39 -0.70 8.43
CA PHE A 126 -5.35 0.66 7.92
C PHE A 126 -6.69 1.11 7.35
N THR A 127 -7.37 0.23 6.63
CA THR A 127 -8.63 0.52 5.93
C THR A 127 -9.87 0.41 6.82
N ALA A 128 -9.75 -0.13 8.02
CA ALA A 128 -10.82 -0.21 8.99
C ALA A 128 -11.36 1.19 9.34
N GLY A 129 -12.64 1.42 9.05
CA GLY A 129 -13.34 2.68 9.32
C GLY A 129 -13.17 3.77 8.26
N LEU A 130 -12.40 3.52 7.18
CA LEU A 130 -12.32 4.45 6.05
C LEU A 130 -13.65 4.41 5.26
N GLU A 131 -14.08 5.58 4.78
CA GLU A 131 -15.15 5.71 3.79
C GLU A 131 -14.58 5.62 2.36
N GLU A 132 -13.41 6.21 2.16
CA GLU A 132 -12.76 6.30 0.85
C GLU A 132 -11.25 6.00 0.95
N LEU A 133 -10.74 5.24 -0.02
CA LEU A 133 -9.33 4.91 -0.16
C LEU A 133 -8.83 5.33 -1.54
N ILE A 134 -7.91 6.30 -1.57
CA ILE A 134 -7.29 6.83 -2.78
C ILE A 134 -5.97 6.10 -3.01
N VAL A 135 -5.88 5.37 -4.12
CA VAL A 135 -4.69 4.63 -4.54
C VAL A 135 -3.87 5.50 -5.50
N VAL A 136 -2.68 5.88 -5.06
CA VAL A 136 -1.73 6.66 -5.86
C VAL A 136 -0.53 5.78 -6.21
N GLU A 137 -0.44 5.36 -7.48
CA GLU A 137 0.64 4.52 -7.99
C GLU A 137 1.05 4.87 -9.44
N GLU A 138 2.36 4.78 -9.71
CA GLU A 138 2.98 4.96 -11.03
C GLU A 138 3.67 3.65 -11.45
N LYS A 139 3.65 3.13 -12.69
CA LYS A 139 3.05 3.55 -13.98
C LYS A 139 1.87 2.65 -14.38
N ARG A 140 1.93 1.33 -14.12
CA ARG A 140 0.80 0.37 -14.24
C ARG A 140 0.17 0.12 -12.88
N GLY A 141 -1.09 -0.32 -12.84
CA GLY A 141 -1.78 -0.64 -11.59
C GLY A 141 -1.31 -1.98 -11.04
N LEU A 142 -0.54 -1.98 -9.96
CA LEU A 142 -0.02 -3.16 -9.27
C LEU A 142 -0.71 -3.35 -7.92
N ILE A 143 -0.88 -2.27 -7.15
CA ILE A 143 -1.47 -2.35 -5.80
C ILE A 143 -2.99 -2.21 -5.82
N GLU A 144 -3.58 -1.43 -6.74
CA GLU A 144 -5.05 -1.21 -6.78
C GLU A 144 -5.84 -2.54 -6.90
N GLY A 145 -5.41 -3.43 -7.80
CA GLY A 145 -6.07 -4.72 -8.01
C GLY A 145 -5.96 -5.64 -6.79
N GLN A 146 -4.79 -5.68 -6.15
CA GLN A 146 -4.58 -6.46 -4.93
C GLN A 146 -5.43 -5.92 -3.77
N ILE A 147 -5.48 -4.60 -3.59
CA ILE A 147 -6.32 -3.95 -2.56
C ILE A 147 -7.79 -4.33 -2.77
N LYS A 148 -8.30 -4.20 -3.99
CA LYS A 148 -9.69 -4.57 -4.31
C LYS A 148 -9.96 -6.04 -4.02
N ALA A 149 -9.05 -6.93 -4.38
CA ALA A 149 -9.18 -8.37 -4.09
C ALA A 149 -9.15 -8.68 -2.59
N ILE A 150 -8.27 -8.02 -1.82
CA ILE A 150 -8.14 -8.22 -0.37
C ILE A 150 -9.37 -7.70 0.41
N LEU A 151 -9.94 -6.58 -0.04
CA LEU A 151 -11.10 -5.95 0.58
C LEU A 151 -12.44 -6.51 0.10
N TYR A 152 -12.43 -7.29 -0.99
CA TYR A 152 -13.64 -7.89 -1.54
C TYR A 152 -14.33 -8.77 -0.49
N GLY A 153 -15.65 -8.60 -0.34
CA GLY A 153 -16.45 -9.33 0.63
C GLY A 153 -16.33 -8.86 2.09
N SER A 154 -15.51 -7.83 2.37
CA SER A 154 -15.49 -7.20 3.70
C SER A 154 -16.73 -6.33 3.92
N GLN A 155 -17.38 -6.45 5.08
CA GLN A 155 -18.63 -5.75 5.40
C GLN A 155 -18.49 -4.22 5.43
N ALA A 156 -17.29 -3.71 5.68
CA ALA A 156 -17.00 -2.28 5.80
C ALA A 156 -15.84 -1.87 4.88
N ALA A 157 -15.79 -2.41 3.65
CA ALA A 157 -14.78 -2.02 2.68
C ALA A 157 -14.98 -0.55 2.24
N PRO A 158 -13.93 0.29 2.28
CA PRO A 158 -14.00 1.64 1.74
C PRO A 158 -14.20 1.62 0.22
N THR A 159 -14.66 2.74 -0.32
CA THR A 159 -14.67 2.97 -1.76
C THR A 159 -13.24 3.15 -2.25
N VAL A 160 -12.76 2.22 -3.08
CA VAL A 160 -11.38 2.27 -3.61
C VAL A 160 -11.36 3.02 -4.92
N VAL A 161 -10.72 4.19 -4.92
CA VAL A 161 -10.54 5.07 -6.07
C VAL A 161 -9.07 5.12 -6.43
N GLY A 162 -8.71 4.79 -7.66
CA GLY A 162 -7.31 4.77 -8.09
C GLY A 162 -7.19 5.29 -9.51
N LYS A 163 -6.54 4.50 -10.37
CA LYS A 163 -6.60 4.76 -11.81
C LYS A 163 -8.02 4.57 -12.32
N CYS A 164 -8.69 3.50 -11.92
CA CYS A 164 -10.08 3.30 -12.30
C CYS A 164 -10.99 4.07 -11.32
N ASN A 165 -12.03 4.70 -11.86
CA ASN A 165 -13.06 5.32 -11.02
C ASN A 165 -13.91 4.25 -10.31
N GLU A 166 -14.78 4.68 -9.38
CA GLU A 166 -15.69 3.84 -8.59
C GLU A 166 -16.56 2.89 -9.43
N LYS A 167 -16.78 3.21 -10.71
CA LYS A 167 -17.61 2.47 -11.66
C LYS A 167 -16.81 1.62 -12.66
N GLY A 168 -15.50 1.44 -12.44
CA GLY A 168 -14.64 0.66 -13.35
C GLY A 168 -14.35 1.35 -14.69
N GLY A 169 -14.67 2.63 -14.83
CA GLY A 169 -14.41 3.44 -16.02
C GLY A 169 -13.08 4.21 -15.98
N ALA A 170 -12.78 4.83 -17.13
CA ALA A 170 -11.56 5.56 -17.52
C ALA A 170 -10.80 6.32 -16.41
N PRO A 171 -9.47 6.56 -16.59
CA PRO A 171 -8.57 7.16 -15.61
C PRO A 171 -9.17 8.31 -14.79
N CYS A 172 -9.02 8.30 -13.46
CA CYS A 172 -9.45 9.37 -12.55
C CYS A 172 -8.86 10.77 -12.81
N SER A 173 -8.01 10.95 -13.84
CA SER A 173 -7.47 12.25 -14.23
C SER A 173 -8.55 13.30 -14.59
N ARG A 174 -9.81 12.88 -14.81
CA ARG A 174 -10.93 13.79 -15.09
C ARG A 174 -11.71 14.30 -13.88
N ARG A 175 -11.61 13.70 -12.68
CA ARG A 175 -12.49 14.06 -11.53
C ARG A 175 -11.83 14.84 -10.40
N LEU A 176 -10.50 14.90 -10.32
CA LEU A 176 -9.80 15.77 -9.36
C LEU A 176 -10.13 17.27 -9.57
N VAL A 177 -10.69 17.63 -10.74
CA VAL A 177 -11.16 18.99 -11.05
C VAL A 177 -12.51 19.31 -10.38
N ASP A 178 -13.34 18.31 -10.04
CA ASP A 178 -14.67 18.50 -9.46
C ASP A 178 -14.67 18.66 -7.92
N TRP A 179 -13.56 18.33 -7.24
CA TRP A 179 -13.41 18.52 -5.79
C TRP A 179 -13.50 20.00 -5.35
N LYS A 180 -13.27 20.94 -6.28
CA LYS A 180 -13.33 22.39 -5.99
C LYS A 180 -14.74 22.99 -5.89
N ARG A 181 -15.83 22.21 -6.05
CA ARG A 181 -17.19 22.75 -5.95
C ARG A 181 -17.81 22.45 -4.56
N PRO A 182 -18.13 23.47 -3.74
CA PRO A 182 -18.90 23.26 -2.53
C PRO A 182 -20.28 22.69 -2.92
N ARG A 183 -20.70 21.60 -2.26
CA ARG A 183 -22.06 21.07 -2.39
C ARG A 183 -23.00 22.03 -1.66
N LEU A 184 -23.59 22.98 -2.38
CA LEU A 184 -24.73 23.73 -1.87
C LEU A 184 -25.96 22.81 -1.81
N PRO A 185 -26.79 22.88 -0.75
CA PRO A 185 -28.00 22.09 -0.62
C PRO A 185 -29.00 22.48 -1.72
N LYS A 186 -29.58 21.47 -2.37
CA LYS A 186 -30.65 21.67 -3.35
C LYS A 186 -31.91 22.09 -2.60
N ARG A 187 -32.52 23.20 -3.04
CA ARG A 187 -33.91 23.55 -2.74
C ARG A 187 -34.85 22.62 -3.48
#